data_AF-A0A927SZW8-F1
#
_entry.id   AF-A0A927SZW8-F1
#
_cell.length_a   1.000
_cell.length_b   1.000
_cell.length_c   1.000
_cell.angle_alpha   90.00
_cell.angle_beta   90.00
_cell.angle_gamma   90.00
#
_symmetry.space_group_name_H-M   'P 1'
#
loop_
_entity.id
_entity.type
_entity.pdbx_description
1 polymer ?
#
loop_
_entity_poly.entity_id
_entity_poly.type
_entity_poly.pdbx_seq_one_letter_code
_entity_poly.pdbx_strand_id
1 'polypeptide(L)'
;MTEVVAALIRQGEKFMICQRPKHKARGLLWEFVGGKVEPGETKEQALIRECHEELAVTLSVEDVFMDVVHEYPDLTVHLTLFNATIAEGEPQKLEHNDIQWITPSEIPNYDFCPADEEILKEITKRYE
;
A
#
# COMPACT_ATOMS: atom_id res chain seq x y z
N MET A 1 17.42 -5.71 6.82
CA MET A 1 15.96 -5.61 6.94
C MET A 1 15.58 -4.22 6.48
N THR A 2 14.65 -4.12 5.54
CA THR A 2 14.18 -2.86 4.98
C THR A 2 12.80 -2.57 5.55
N GLU A 3 12.65 -1.41 6.19
CA GLU A 3 11.36 -0.93 6.68
C GLU A 3 10.58 -0.31 5.52
N VAL A 4 9.35 -0.78 5.34
CA VAL A 4 8.41 -0.32 4.32
C VAL A 4 7.11 0.03 5.01
N VAL A 5 6.47 1.09 4.56
CA VAL A 5 5.14 1.51 5.02
C VAL A 5 4.18 1.47 3.85
N ALA A 6 2.93 1.14 4.13
CA ALA A 6 1.86 1.15 3.15
C ALA A 6 0.56 1.68 3.75
N ALA A 7 -0.33 2.20 2.90
CA ALA A 7 -1.61 2.75 3.30
C ALA A 7 -2.77 1.85 2.86
N LEU A 8 -3.59 1.42 3.82
CA LEU A 8 -4.93 0.90 3.58
C LEU A 8 -5.91 2.07 3.54
N ILE A 9 -6.07 2.65 2.35
CA ILE A 9 -6.96 3.80 2.13
C ILE A 9 -8.36 3.28 1.79
N ARG A 10 -9.34 3.61 2.63
CA ARG A 10 -10.72 3.12 2.49
C ARG A 10 -11.69 4.21 2.08
N GLN A 11 -12.66 3.84 1.24
CA GLN A 11 -13.79 4.68 0.85
C GLN A 11 -15.06 3.81 0.84
N GLY A 12 -15.84 3.89 1.92
CA GLY A 12 -16.99 3.00 2.13
C GLY A 12 -16.54 1.54 2.27
N GLU A 13 -17.09 0.68 1.42
CA GLU A 13 -16.77 -0.76 1.37
C GLU A 13 -15.53 -1.08 0.52
N LYS A 14 -14.98 -0.06 -0.15
CA LYS A 14 -13.84 -0.22 -1.04
C LYS A 14 -12.54 0.23 -0.39
N PHE A 15 -11.44 -0.30 -0.90
CA PHE A 15 -10.09 0.18 -0.63
C PHE A 15 -9.32 0.38 -1.92
N MET A 16 -8.34 1.28 -1.87
CA MET A 16 -7.52 1.61 -3.03
C MET A 16 -6.34 0.66 -3.17
N ILE A 17 -6.08 0.22 -4.40
CA ILE A 17 -4.91 -0.55 -4.80
C ILE A 17 -4.23 0.14 -5.99
N CYS A 18 -2.91 0.00 -6.07
CA CYS A 18 -2.11 0.61 -7.12
C CYS A 18 -1.34 -0.46 -7.89
N GLN A 19 -1.22 -0.29 -9.21
CA GLN A 19 -0.47 -1.20 -10.06
C GLN A 19 0.94 -0.67 -10.30
N ARG A 20 1.93 -1.50 -10.02
CA ARG A 20 3.35 -1.17 -10.20
C ARG A 20 3.68 -0.86 -11.65
N PRO A 21 4.53 0.15 -11.92
CA PRO A 21 4.96 0.42 -13.28
C PRO A 21 5.80 -0.73 -13.84
N LYS A 22 5.70 -0.96 -15.16
CA LYS A 22 6.29 -2.10 -15.87
C LYS A 22 7.80 -2.29 -15.64
N HIS A 23 8.52 -1.22 -15.37
CA HIS A 23 9.99 -1.20 -15.30
C HIS A 23 10.54 -1.38 -13.88
N LYS A 24 9.70 -1.45 -12.84
CA LYS A 24 10.12 -1.73 -11.46
C LYS A 24 10.22 -3.24 -11.24
N ALA A 25 10.92 -3.64 -10.18
CA ALA A 25 10.87 -5.02 -9.70
C ALA A 25 9.40 -5.41 -9.43
N ARG A 26 9.00 -6.62 -9.85
CA ARG A 26 7.61 -7.08 -9.78
C ARG A 26 6.61 -6.15 -10.51
N GLY A 27 7.03 -5.55 -11.62
CA GLY A 27 6.18 -4.67 -12.42
C GLY A 27 4.86 -5.33 -12.85
N LEU A 28 3.80 -4.53 -12.97
CA LEU A 28 2.42 -4.94 -13.26
C LEU A 28 1.68 -5.71 -12.16
N LEU A 29 2.34 -6.09 -11.06
CA LEU A 29 1.62 -6.57 -9.88
C LEU A 29 0.94 -5.39 -9.15
N TRP A 30 -0.10 -5.72 -8.40
CA TRP A 30 -0.84 -4.80 -7.55
C TRP A 30 -0.26 -4.76 -6.13
N GLU A 31 -0.34 -3.60 -5.49
CA GLU A 31 0.10 -3.38 -4.12
C GLU A 31 -0.70 -2.25 -3.46
N PHE A 32 -0.49 -2.09 -2.15
CA PHE A 32 -0.90 -0.88 -1.43
C PHE A 32 0.11 0.24 -1.70
N VAL A 33 -0.36 1.48 -1.80
CA VAL A 33 0.53 2.64 -1.96
C VAL A 33 1.42 2.80 -0.74
N GLY A 34 2.68 3.15 -0.97
CA GLY A 34 3.65 3.43 0.07
C GLY A 34 5.07 3.12 -0.40
N GLY A 35 6.01 3.13 0.53
CA GLY A 35 7.41 3.05 0.17
C GLY A 35 8.32 2.82 1.37
N LYS A 36 9.61 3.02 1.13
CA LYS A 36 10.64 2.76 2.15
C LYS A 36 10.65 3.88 3.17
N VAL A 37 10.96 3.52 4.42
CA VAL A 37 11.28 4.50 5.46
C VAL A 37 12.73 4.93 5.31
N GLU A 38 12.94 6.21 5.04
CA GLU A 38 14.26 6.82 4.89
C GLU A 38 14.89 7.18 6.26
N PRO A 39 16.22 7.38 6.33
CA PRO A 39 16.86 7.76 7.58
C PRO A 39 16.38 9.13 8.09
N GLY A 40 15.83 9.14 9.31
CA GLY A 40 15.46 10.37 10.01
C GLY A 40 13.98 10.76 9.95
N GLU A 41 13.15 9.98 9.25
CA GLU A 41 11.68 10.13 9.27
C GLU A 41 10.99 9.06 10.13
N THR A 42 9.79 9.36 10.62
CA THR A 42 8.89 8.36 11.20
C THR A 42 8.16 7.58 10.11
N LYS A 43 7.52 6.46 10.46
CA LYS A 43 6.74 5.64 9.53
C LYS A 43 5.59 6.43 8.89
N GLU A 44 4.92 7.26 9.69
CA GLU A 44 3.83 8.12 9.24
C GLU A 44 4.33 9.23 8.31
N GLN A 45 5.49 9.83 8.62
CA GLN A 45 6.12 10.82 7.76
C GLN A 45 6.51 10.23 6.40
N ALA A 46 7.12 9.04 6.40
CA ALA A 46 7.43 8.28 5.20
C ALA A 46 6.17 8.05 4.37
N LEU A 47 5.10 7.56 4.99
CA LEU A 47 3.86 7.23 4.28
C LEU A 47 3.20 8.46 3.65
N ILE A 48 3.17 9.59 4.37
CA ILE A 48 2.65 10.87 3.84
C ILE A 48 3.48 11.35 2.66
N ARG A 49 4.82 11.29 2.76
CA ARG A 49 5.75 11.68 1.69
C ARG A 49 5.53 10.83 0.43
N GLU A 50 5.55 9.51 0.57
CA GLU A 50 5.37 8.56 -0.53
C GLU A 50 4.01 8.78 -1.23
N CYS A 51 2.91 8.90 -0.48
CA CYS A 51 1.59 9.13 -1.08
C CYS A 51 1.46 10.50 -1.76
N HIS A 52 2.14 11.52 -1.24
CA HIS A 52 2.19 12.82 -1.90
C HIS A 52 2.96 12.74 -3.23
N GLU A 53 4.11 12.06 -3.25
CA GLU A 53 4.95 11.90 -4.44
C GLU A 53 4.31 11.01 -5.52
N GLU A 54 3.72 9.88 -5.12
CA GLU A 54 3.20 8.87 -6.05
C GLU A 54 1.75 9.12 -6.50
N LEU A 55 0.95 9.79 -5.65
CA LEU A 55 -0.49 9.97 -5.84
C LEU A 55 -1.00 11.43 -5.79
N ALA A 56 -0.16 12.41 -5.46
CA ALA A 56 -0.58 13.82 -5.25
C ALA A 56 -1.66 14.00 -4.17
N VAL A 57 -1.62 13.18 -3.11
CA VAL A 57 -2.57 13.29 -1.98
C VAL A 57 -1.84 13.46 -0.65
N THR A 58 -2.51 14.15 0.28
CA THR A 58 -2.10 14.19 1.68
C THR A 58 -2.96 13.22 2.48
N LEU A 59 -2.34 12.28 3.17
CA LEU A 59 -3.04 11.33 4.03
C LEU A 59 -3.19 11.85 5.45
N SER A 60 -4.32 11.54 6.07
CA SER A 60 -4.45 11.42 7.51
C SER A 60 -4.13 9.97 7.89
N VAL A 61 -2.95 9.75 8.47
CA VAL A 61 -2.52 8.42 8.94
C VAL A 61 -3.16 8.13 10.30
N GLU A 62 -3.76 6.95 10.43
CA GLU A 62 -4.48 6.52 11.63
C GLU A 62 -3.69 5.41 12.35
N ASP A 63 -4.37 4.41 12.92
CA ASP A 63 -3.71 3.28 13.58
C ASP A 63 -3.10 2.27 12.59
N VAL A 64 -2.14 1.48 13.10
CA VAL A 64 -1.57 0.34 12.38
C VAL A 64 -2.65 -0.73 12.20
N PHE A 65 -2.90 -1.12 10.96
CA PHE A 65 -3.76 -2.23 10.63
C PHE A 65 -3.07 -3.58 10.91
N MET A 66 -1.86 -3.75 10.40
CA MET A 66 -1.07 -4.98 10.54
C MET A 66 0.40 -4.73 10.15
N ASP A 67 1.30 -5.54 10.71
CA ASP A 67 2.70 -5.66 10.26
C ASP A 67 2.95 -7.04 9.67
N VAL A 68 3.74 -7.11 8.59
CA VAL A 68 4.14 -8.37 7.93
C VAL A 68 5.64 -8.35 7.68
N VAL A 69 6.31 -9.47 7.94
CA VAL A 69 7.70 -9.67 7.53
C VAL A 69 7.73 -10.64 6.36
N HIS A 70 8.28 -10.20 5.23
CA HIS A 70 8.42 -11.02 4.03
C HIS A 70 9.89 -11.17 3.65
N GLU A 71 10.34 -12.41 3.50
CA GLU A 71 11.71 -12.75 3.10
C GLU A 71 11.77 -13.05 1.60
N TYR A 72 12.41 -12.15 0.85
CA TYR A 72 12.87 -12.42 -0.51
C TYR A 72 14.29 -12.99 -0.48
N PRO A 73 14.73 -13.73 -1.52
CA PRO A 73 16.08 -14.31 -1.57
C PRO A 73 17.23 -13.29 -1.39
N ASP A 74 16.99 -12.03 -1.75
CA ASP A 74 17.94 -10.93 -1.73
C ASP A 74 17.69 -9.89 -0.62
N LEU A 75 16.54 -9.94 0.05
CA LEU A 75 16.01 -8.83 0.86
C LEU A 75 14.92 -9.29 1.83
N THR A 76 15.04 -8.91 3.11
CA THR A 76 13.94 -9.04 4.09
C THR A 76 13.21 -7.70 4.24
N VAL A 77 11.91 -7.68 3.96
CA VAL A 77 11.01 -6.53 4.11
C VAL A 77 10.21 -6.66 5.39
N HIS A 78 10.16 -5.60 6.18
CA HIS A 78 9.19 -5.42 7.25
C HIS A 78 8.21 -4.34 6.82
N LEU A 79 6.98 -4.74 6.50
CA LEU A 79 5.92 -3.89 5.98
C LEU A 79 4.93 -3.57 7.11
N THR A 80 4.78 -2.29 7.42
CA THR A 80 3.73 -1.78 8.32
C THR A 80 2.61 -1.16 7.49
N LEU A 81 1.41 -1.74 7.56
CA LEU A 81 0.22 -1.20 6.91
C LEU A 81 -0.56 -0.33 7.88
N PHE A 82 -0.80 0.92 7.52
CA PHE A 82 -1.62 1.85 8.30
C PHE A 82 -3.02 1.96 7.74
N ASN A 83 -4.02 2.06 8.60
CA ASN A 83 -5.30 2.65 8.21
C ASN A 83 -5.06 4.13 7.86
N ALA A 84 -5.64 4.59 6.76
CA ALA A 84 -5.50 5.99 6.35
C ALA A 84 -6.72 6.49 5.58
N THR A 85 -6.91 7.81 5.62
CA THR A 85 -7.90 8.52 4.83
C THR A 85 -7.24 9.64 4.03
N ILE A 86 -7.80 9.98 2.87
CA ILE A 86 -7.32 11.12 2.07
C ILE A 86 -7.86 12.39 2.73
N ALA A 87 -6.98 13.19 3.31
CA ALA A 87 -7.32 14.46 3.92
C ALA A 87 -7.46 15.56 2.87
N GLU A 88 -6.57 15.56 1.87
CA GLU A 88 -6.53 16.55 0.79
C GLU A 88 -6.08 15.91 -0.53
N GLY A 89 -6.62 16.42 -1.64
CA GLY A 89 -6.28 15.98 -3.00
C GLY A 89 -7.18 14.86 -3.55
N GLU A 90 -6.95 14.52 -4.81
CA GLU A 90 -7.58 13.38 -5.50
C GLU A 90 -6.45 12.49 -6.07
N PRO A 91 -6.48 11.16 -5.88
CA PRO A 91 -5.39 10.28 -6.32
C PRO A 91 -5.09 10.37 -7.82
N GLN A 92 -3.82 10.58 -8.14
CA GLN A 92 -3.30 10.62 -9.51
C GLN A 92 -2.29 9.51 -9.75
N LYS A 93 -2.14 9.10 -11.02
CA LYS A 93 -1.19 8.06 -11.42
C LYS A 93 0.17 8.67 -11.77
N LEU A 94 0.89 9.22 -10.78
CA LEU A 94 2.18 9.87 -11.02
C LEU A 94 3.30 8.85 -11.27
N GLU A 95 3.36 7.81 -10.43
CA GLU A 95 4.30 6.70 -10.61
C GLU A 95 3.63 5.39 -11.03
N HIS A 96 2.41 5.15 -10.53
CA HIS A 96 1.67 3.92 -10.76
C HIS A 96 1.14 3.79 -12.19
N ASN A 97 1.11 2.57 -12.71
CA ASN A 97 0.51 2.28 -14.01
C ASN A 97 -1.02 2.39 -13.96
N ASP A 98 -1.63 1.94 -12.86
CA ASP A 98 -3.07 2.02 -12.64
C ASP A 98 -3.45 2.16 -11.16
N ILE A 99 -4.67 2.63 -10.90
CA ILE A 99 -5.27 2.76 -9.57
C ILE A 99 -6.70 2.21 -9.65
N GLN A 100 -7.08 1.37 -8.70
CA GLN A 100 -8.44 0.82 -8.62
C GLN A 100 -8.99 0.90 -7.19
N TRP A 101 -10.30 1.08 -7.08
CA TRP A 101 -11.04 0.99 -5.83
C TRP A 101 -11.87 -0.29 -5.82
N ILE A 102 -11.46 -1.24 -4.99
CA ILE A 102 -11.98 -2.60 -5.01
C ILE A 102 -12.62 -2.97 -3.67
N THR A 103 -13.59 -3.87 -3.70
CA THR A 103 -14.10 -4.53 -2.50
C THR A 103 -13.21 -5.73 -2.13
N PRO A 104 -13.28 -6.24 -0.88
CA PRO A 104 -12.59 -7.47 -0.49
C PRO A 104 -12.91 -8.67 -1.39
N SER A 105 -14.16 -8.77 -1.86
CA SER A 105 -14.59 -9.83 -2.78
C SER A 105 -13.98 -9.74 -4.19
N GLU A 106 -13.45 -8.58 -4.57
CA GLU A 106 -12.79 -8.35 -5.87
C GLU A 106 -11.29 -8.67 -5.84
N ILE A 107 -10.68 -8.90 -4.66
CA ILE A 107 -9.26 -9.24 -4.49
C ILE A 107 -8.79 -10.34 -5.47
N PRO A 108 -9.51 -11.47 -5.68
CA PRO A 108 -9.06 -12.54 -6.57
C PRO A 108 -8.93 -12.15 -8.05
N ASN A 109 -9.43 -10.98 -8.46
CA ASN A 109 -9.34 -10.49 -9.83
C ASN A 109 -8.00 -9.80 -10.15
N TYR A 110 -7.11 -9.66 -9.16
CA TYR A 110 -5.87 -8.89 -9.27
C TYR A 110 -4.66 -9.70 -8.80
N ASP A 111 -3.57 -9.63 -9.55
CA ASP A 111 -2.29 -10.28 -9.20
C ASP A 111 -1.48 -9.37 -8.27
N PHE A 112 -1.50 -9.65 -6.97
CA PHE A 112 -0.81 -8.85 -5.95
C PHE A 112 0.66 -9.25 -5.74
N CYS A 113 1.43 -8.35 -5.13
CA CYS A 113 2.77 -8.68 -4.66
C CYS A 113 2.72 -9.77 -3.56
N PRO A 114 3.71 -10.70 -3.52
CA PRO A 114 3.75 -11.75 -2.49
C PRO A 114 3.80 -11.23 -1.04
N ALA A 115 4.34 -10.04 -0.79
CA ALA A 115 4.36 -9.43 0.55
C ALA A 115 2.96 -9.03 1.06
N ASP A 116 1.98 -8.86 0.16
CA ASP A 116 0.63 -8.42 0.51
C ASP A 116 -0.33 -9.59 0.75
N GLU A 117 0.06 -10.85 0.47
CA GLU A 117 -0.83 -12.01 0.55
C GLU A 117 -1.45 -12.20 1.95
N GLU A 118 -0.67 -12.00 3.02
CA GLU A 118 -1.18 -12.12 4.40
C GLU A 118 -2.13 -10.97 4.75
N ILE A 119 -1.83 -9.76 4.28
CA ILE A 119 -2.68 -8.58 4.44
C ILE A 119 -4.03 -8.81 3.78
N LEU A 120 -4.03 -9.30 2.53
CA LEU A 120 -5.25 -9.56 1.76
C LEU A 120 -6.14 -10.63 2.41
N LYS A 121 -5.53 -11.67 3.00
CA LYS A 121 -6.27 -12.68 3.79
C LYS A 121 -6.95 -12.05 5.00
N GLU A 122 -6.26 -11.17 5.73
CA GLU A 122 -6.84 -10.51 6.90
C GLU A 122 -7.93 -9.50 6.49
N ILE A 123 -7.75 -8.74 5.41
CA ILE A 123 -8.79 -7.85 4.85
C ILE A 123 -10.03 -8.65 4.48
N THR A 124 -9.86 -9.77 3.77
CA THR A 124 -10.97 -10.65 3.39
C THR A 124 -11.72 -11.11 4.63
N LYS A 125 -11.02 -11.67 5.62
CA LYS A 125 -11.63 -12.16 6.86
C LYS A 125 -12.36 -11.08 7.68
N ARG A 126 -11.85 -9.85 7.69
CA ARG A 126 -12.38 -8.75 8.51
C ARG A 126 -13.55 -8.02 7.87
N TYR A 127 -13.67 -8.07 6.55
CA TYR A 127 -14.64 -7.29 5.77
C TYR A 127 -15.46 -8.13 4.78
N GLU A 128 -15.53 -9.46 5.01
CA GLU A 128 -16.49 -10.37 4.36
C GLU A 128 -17.93 -10.09 4.80
#